data_AF-A0A9E3YZ39-F1
#
_entry.id   AF-A0A9E3YZ39-F1
#
_cell.length_a   1.000
_cell.length_b   1.000
_cell.length_c   1.000
_cell.angle_alpha   90.00
_cell.angle_beta   90.00
_cell.angle_gamma   90.00
#
_symmetry.space_group_name_H-M   'P 1'
#
loop_
_entity.id
_entity.type
_entity.pdbx_description
1 polymer ?
#
loop_
_entity_poly.entity_id
_entity_poly.type
_entity_poly.pdbx_seq_one_letter_code
_entity_poly.pdbx_strand_id
1 'polypeptide(L)'
;MRLNTAGALNQLLAKRVLVVLAALLLASCRLVILTDETGRIDSASGTANCDQASCVIPIEELYSETFTAVAADGYRFVKWKGVCTITVIPICEVKLAPLTEQFAEFDGDVELSAVFEPTTSKRAWYRDVDGDHYG
;
A
#
# COMPACT_ATOMS: atom_id res chain seq x y z
N MET A 1 39.63 -40.35 2.42
CA MET A 1 38.89 -39.12 2.05
C MET A 1 37.90 -38.84 3.18
N ARG A 2 38.26 -37.98 4.14
CA ARG A 2 37.37 -37.67 5.29
C ARG A 2 36.30 -36.70 4.82
N LEU A 3 35.04 -37.12 4.79
CA LEU A 3 33.91 -36.25 4.50
C LEU A 3 33.72 -35.27 5.66
N ASN A 4 33.88 -33.98 5.39
CA ASN A 4 33.60 -32.87 6.32
C ASN A 4 32.09 -32.76 6.56
N THR A 5 31.53 -33.66 7.37
CA THR A 5 30.12 -33.68 7.77
C THR A 5 29.72 -32.43 8.58
N ALA A 6 30.66 -31.84 9.33
CA ALA A 6 30.45 -30.60 10.09
C ALA A 6 30.20 -29.38 9.20
N GLY A 7 30.85 -29.29 8.04
CA GLY A 7 30.66 -28.19 7.09
C GLY A 7 29.29 -28.23 6.42
N ALA A 8 28.80 -29.42 6.09
CA ALA A 8 27.47 -29.60 5.51
C ALA A 8 26.34 -29.32 6.52
N LEU A 9 26.50 -29.70 7.79
CA LEU A 9 25.53 -29.41 8.85
C LEU A 9 25.42 -27.89 9.13
N ASN A 10 26.56 -27.19 9.20
CA ASN A 10 26.58 -25.73 9.37
C ASN A 10 25.96 -24.98 8.17
N GLN A 11 26.18 -25.45 6.94
CA GLN A 11 25.55 -24.87 5.77
C GLN A 11 24.03 -25.08 5.73
N LEU A 12 23.54 -26.26 6.16
CA LEU A 12 22.12 -26.55 6.26
C LEU A 12 21.43 -25.72 7.36
N LEU A 13 22.07 -25.55 8.53
CA LEU A 13 21.60 -24.65 9.58
C LEU A 13 21.55 -23.20 9.09
N ALA A 14 22.63 -22.70 8.49
CA ALA A 14 22.70 -21.33 7.98
C ALA A 14 21.62 -21.07 6.92
N LYS A 15 21.38 -22.02 6.00
CA LYS A 15 20.35 -21.90 4.97
C LYS A 15 18.94 -21.89 5.56
N ARG A 16 18.68 -22.71 6.58
CA ARG A 16 17.38 -22.71 7.30
C ARG A 16 17.16 -21.41 8.06
N VAL A 17 18.18 -20.90 8.76
CA VAL A 17 18.11 -19.60 9.44
C VAL A 17 17.82 -18.48 8.44
N LEU A 18 18.48 -18.47 7.28
CA LEU A 18 18.27 -17.46 6.23
C LEU A 18 16.85 -17.51 5.66
N VAL A 19 16.29 -18.71 5.46
CA VAL A 19 14.91 -18.90 4.99
C VAL A 19 13.90 -18.43 6.04
N VAL A 20 14.11 -18.75 7.32
CA VAL A 20 13.25 -18.28 8.41
C VAL A 20 13.32 -16.76 8.53
N LEU A 21 14.51 -16.16 8.45
CA LEU A 21 14.67 -14.71 8.49
C LEU A 21 13.95 -14.02 7.33
N ALA A 22 14.07 -14.57 6.11
CA ALA A 22 13.39 -14.05 4.94
C ALA A 22 11.86 -14.18 5.05
N ALA A 23 11.36 -15.28 5.62
CA ALA A 23 9.93 -15.47 5.86
C ALA A 23 9.38 -14.49 6.91
N LEU A 24 10.14 -14.24 7.98
CA LEU A 24 9.78 -13.26 9.01
C LEU A 24 9.74 -11.82 8.45
N LEU A 25 10.65 -11.47 7.54
CA LEU A 25 10.66 -10.17 6.86
C LEU A 25 9.50 -9.97 5.87
N LEU A 26 8.91 -11.06 5.38
CA LEU A 26 7.73 -11.04 4.49
C LEU A 26 6.41 -10.95 5.25
N ALA A 27 6.40 -11.33 6.54
CA ALA A 27 5.21 -11.35 7.40
C ALA A 27 5.11 -10.12 8.31
N SER A 28 5.75 -9.00 7.97
CA SER A 28 5.62 -7.76 8.75
C SER A 28 4.50 -6.88 8.20
N CYS A 29 3.87 -6.09 9.08
CA CYS A 29 2.90 -5.09 8.67
C CYS A 29 3.61 -3.99 7.89
N ARG A 30 3.26 -3.81 6.62
CA ARG A 30 3.88 -2.80 5.75
C ARG A 30 2.80 -2.04 5.00
N LEU A 31 2.90 -0.72 4.99
CA LEU A 31 2.07 0.12 4.14
C LEU A 31 2.74 0.23 2.76
N VAL A 32 2.06 -0.22 1.72
CA VAL A 32 2.51 -0.14 0.32
C VAL A 32 1.73 0.96 -0.38
N ILE A 33 2.40 2.08 -0.66
CA ILE A 33 1.79 3.21 -1.36
C ILE A 33 2.10 3.10 -2.85
N LEU A 34 1.05 3.11 -3.67
CA LEU A 34 1.13 3.04 -5.12
C LEU A 34 0.62 4.34 -5.75
N THR A 35 1.43 4.92 -6.62
CA THR A 35 1.14 6.12 -7.42
C THR A 35 1.51 5.88 -8.88
N ASP A 36 1.03 6.75 -9.76
CA ASP A 36 1.41 6.76 -11.17
C ASP A 36 1.55 8.21 -11.66
N GLU A 37 1.65 8.43 -12.96
CA GLU A 37 1.80 9.76 -13.55
C GLU A 37 0.51 10.61 -13.53
N THR A 38 -0.63 10.04 -13.12
CA THR A 38 -1.93 10.72 -13.12
C THR A 38 -2.20 11.52 -11.84
N GLY A 39 -1.36 11.34 -10.83
CA GLY A 39 -1.41 12.08 -9.57
C GLY A 39 -0.43 11.51 -8.55
N ARG A 40 -0.40 12.12 -7.37
CA ARG A 40 0.47 11.72 -6.27
C ARG A 40 -0.30 11.63 -4.95
N ILE A 41 0.34 11.04 -3.95
CA ILE A 41 -0.19 10.91 -2.60
C ILE A 41 0.79 11.63 -1.66
N ASP A 42 0.34 12.72 -1.05
CA ASP A 42 1.13 13.51 -0.12
C ASP A 42 0.73 13.16 1.33
N SER A 43 1.69 12.78 2.15
CA SER A 43 1.53 12.63 3.61
C SER A 43 1.52 13.99 4.31
N ALA A 44 0.68 14.15 5.32
CA ALA A 44 0.57 15.41 6.07
C ALA A 44 1.85 15.70 6.88
N SER A 45 2.51 14.67 7.40
CA SER A 45 3.82 14.83 8.05
C SER A 45 4.97 15.09 7.07
N GLY A 46 4.79 14.76 5.78
CA GLY A 46 5.84 14.75 4.77
C GLY A 46 6.83 13.59 4.87
N THR A 47 6.75 12.76 5.91
CA THR A 47 7.69 11.65 6.17
C THR A 47 7.41 10.40 5.34
N ALA A 48 6.21 10.31 4.78
CA ALA A 48 5.72 9.16 4.02
C ALA A 48 5.41 9.52 2.55
N ASN A 49 6.02 10.58 2.03
CA ASN A 49 5.91 10.93 0.62
C ASN A 49 6.77 9.98 -0.23
N CYS A 50 6.18 9.36 -1.26
CA CYS A 50 6.94 8.54 -2.18
C CYS A 50 7.55 9.38 -3.31
N ASP A 51 8.87 9.26 -3.52
CA ASP A 51 9.57 9.87 -4.67
C ASP A 51 9.47 9.03 -5.96
N GLN A 52 8.79 7.89 -5.90
CA GLN A 52 8.66 6.89 -6.96
C GLN A 52 7.24 6.33 -6.99
N ALA A 53 6.89 5.64 -8.08
CA ALA A 53 5.56 5.06 -8.30
C ALA A 53 5.12 4.03 -7.25
N SER A 54 6.05 3.46 -6.49
CA SER A 54 5.75 2.53 -5.41
C SER A 54 6.74 2.70 -4.28
N CYS A 55 6.26 2.93 -3.06
CA CYS A 55 7.11 2.89 -1.87
C CYS A 55 6.48 2.06 -0.74
N VAL A 56 7.34 1.48 0.10
CA VAL A 56 6.96 0.57 1.17
C VAL A 56 7.43 1.15 2.50
N ILE A 57 6.51 1.30 3.44
CA ILE A 57 6.76 1.86 4.77
C ILE A 57 6.54 0.73 5.80
N PRO A 58 7.57 0.31 6.54
CA PRO A 58 7.41 -0.67 7.60
C PRO A 58 6.61 -0.06 8.76
N ILE A 59 5.66 -0.82 9.29
CA ILE A 59 4.84 -0.44 10.45
C ILE A 59 5.27 -1.33 11.61
N GLU A 60 6.08 -0.79 12.52
CA GLU A 60 6.60 -1.52 13.70
C GLU A 60 5.78 -1.25 14.97
N GLU A 61 5.02 -0.16 14.99
CA GLU A 61 4.21 0.29 16.11
C GLU A 61 2.92 0.95 15.63
N LEU A 62 2.15 1.54 16.55
CA LEU A 62 0.95 2.29 16.20
C LEU A 62 1.30 3.45 15.27
N TYR A 63 0.79 3.38 14.05
CA TYR A 63 1.00 4.35 12.98
C TYR A 63 -0.31 5.09 12.69
N SER A 64 -0.23 6.42 12.64
CA SER A 64 -1.35 7.28 12.29
C SER A 64 -0.86 8.40 11.37
N GLU A 65 -1.45 8.52 10.20
CA GLU A 65 -1.08 9.52 9.19
C GLU A 65 -2.30 9.98 8.41
N THR A 66 -2.26 11.21 7.89
CA THR A 66 -3.24 11.71 6.92
C THR A 66 -2.59 11.85 5.56
N PHE A 67 -3.20 11.21 4.56
CA PHE A 67 -2.75 11.27 3.17
C PHE A 67 -3.71 12.10 2.33
N THR A 68 -3.16 12.87 1.39
CA THR A 68 -3.91 13.69 0.44
C THR A 68 -3.60 13.22 -0.98
N ALA A 69 -4.63 12.81 -1.72
CA ALA A 69 -4.53 12.52 -3.14
C ALA A 69 -4.51 13.82 -3.94
N VAL A 70 -3.39 14.12 -4.60
CA VAL A 70 -3.23 15.31 -5.43
C VAL A 70 -3.19 14.91 -6.90
N ALA A 71 -4.25 15.27 -7.63
CA ALA A 71 -4.32 14.99 -9.06
C ALA A 71 -3.27 15.78 -9.85
N ALA A 72 -2.72 15.18 -10.90
CA ALA A 72 -1.92 15.91 -11.88
C ALA A 72 -2.78 16.86 -12.73
N ASP A 73 -2.14 17.78 -13.45
CA ASP A 73 -2.83 18.71 -14.34
C ASP A 73 -3.67 17.95 -15.39
N GLY A 74 -4.93 18.36 -15.54
CA GLY A 74 -5.86 17.68 -16.45
C GLY A 74 -6.47 16.40 -15.90
N TYR A 75 -6.20 16.02 -14.65
CA TYR A 75 -6.83 14.90 -13.95
C TYR A 75 -7.70 15.36 -12.78
N ARG A 76 -8.53 14.45 -12.26
CA ARG A 76 -9.29 14.62 -11.02
C ARG A 76 -9.28 13.35 -10.20
N PHE A 77 -9.37 13.49 -8.88
CA PHE A 77 -9.53 12.36 -7.97
C PHE A 77 -10.88 11.64 -8.22
N VAL A 78 -10.85 10.32 -8.21
CA VAL A 78 -12.04 9.46 -8.38
C VAL A 78 -12.38 8.77 -7.08
N LYS A 79 -11.43 8.03 -6.51
CA LYS A 79 -11.59 7.23 -5.30
C LYS A 79 -10.24 6.72 -4.80
N TRP A 80 -10.22 6.24 -3.57
CA TRP A 80 -9.13 5.44 -3.03
C TRP A 80 -9.28 3.93 -3.36
N LYS A 81 -8.17 3.21 -3.27
CA LYS A 81 -8.07 1.75 -3.19
C LYS A 81 -7.29 1.35 -1.93
N GLY A 82 -7.45 0.09 -1.53
CA GLY A 82 -6.81 -0.45 -0.32
C GLY A 82 -7.42 0.09 0.97
N VAL A 83 -6.57 0.51 1.92
CA VAL A 83 -6.97 0.88 3.29
C VAL A 83 -7.97 2.04 3.38
N CYS A 84 -8.05 2.87 2.34
CA CYS A 84 -8.89 4.07 2.29
C CYS A 84 -10.16 3.94 1.45
N THR A 85 -10.57 2.73 1.06
CA THR A 85 -11.68 2.49 0.10
C THR A 85 -13.03 3.09 0.48
N ILE A 86 -13.31 3.26 1.78
CA ILE A 86 -14.57 3.84 2.27
C ILE A 86 -14.60 5.38 2.19
N THR A 87 -13.44 6.00 1.94
CA THR A 87 -13.28 7.45 1.91
C THR A 87 -13.60 7.98 0.52
N VAL A 88 -14.54 8.92 0.43
CA VAL A 88 -15.02 9.50 -0.84
C VAL A 88 -14.43 10.86 -1.19
N ILE A 89 -13.57 11.40 -0.33
CA ILE A 89 -12.88 12.68 -0.48
C ILE A 89 -11.37 12.45 -0.67
N PRO A 90 -10.61 13.41 -1.23
CA PRO A 90 -9.18 13.23 -1.50
C PRO A 90 -8.29 13.26 -0.24
N ILE A 91 -8.86 13.28 0.97
CA ILE A 91 -8.14 13.25 2.25
C ILE A 91 -8.48 11.94 2.94
N CYS A 92 -7.50 11.11 3.24
CA CYS A 92 -7.68 9.86 3.97
C CYS A 92 -6.83 9.80 5.24
N GLU A 93 -7.47 9.48 6.36
CA GLU A 93 -6.79 9.17 7.62
C GLU A 93 -6.51 7.66 7.69
N VAL A 94 -5.24 7.28 7.81
CA VAL A 94 -4.78 5.89 7.91
C VAL A 94 -4.32 5.64 9.33
N LYS A 95 -4.84 4.57 9.94
CA LYS A 95 -4.41 4.06 11.24
C LYS A 95 -4.07 2.58 11.09
N LEU A 96 -2.82 2.24 11.37
CA LEU A 96 -2.29 0.89 11.27
C LEU A 96 -1.53 0.54 12.55
N ALA A 97 -1.46 -0.74 12.85
CA ALA A 97 -0.60 -1.29 13.87
C ALA A 97 -0.27 -2.74 13.45
N PRO A 98 0.89 -3.27 13.86
CA PRO A 98 1.15 -4.70 13.74
C PRO A 98 0.07 -5.49 14.48
N LEU A 99 -0.25 -6.68 13.97
CA LEU A 99 -1.09 -7.61 14.70
C LEU A 99 -0.37 -8.10 15.97
N THR A 100 -1.15 -8.51 16.96
CA THR A 100 -0.60 -9.12 18.18
C THR A 100 0.21 -10.37 17.85
N GLU A 101 1.15 -10.78 18.70
CA GLU A 101 2.01 -11.97 18.48
C GLU A 101 1.25 -13.23 18.03
N GLN A 102 0.04 -13.44 18.53
CA GLN A 102 -0.83 -14.57 18.16
C GLN A 102 -1.23 -14.57 16.67
N PHE A 103 -1.26 -13.41 16.02
CA PHE A 103 -1.72 -13.20 14.66
C PHE A 103 -0.64 -12.55 13.78
N ALA A 104 0.59 -12.43 14.26
CA ALA A 104 1.70 -11.83 13.52
C ALA A 104 2.01 -12.55 12.21
N GLU A 105 1.64 -13.83 12.07
CA GLU A 105 1.78 -14.56 10.79
C GLU A 105 0.83 -14.04 9.68
N PHE A 106 -0.21 -13.29 10.05
CA PHE A 106 -1.16 -12.69 9.13
C PHE A 106 -0.86 -11.22 8.84
N ASP A 107 0.16 -10.65 9.47
CA ASP A 107 0.67 -9.34 9.08
C ASP A 107 1.21 -9.40 7.64
N GLY A 108 1.09 -8.28 6.94
CA GLY A 108 1.53 -8.19 5.56
C GLY A 108 1.32 -6.82 4.95
N ASP A 109 1.29 -6.81 3.62
CA ASP A 109 1.18 -5.59 2.84
C ASP A 109 -0.25 -5.03 2.86
N VAL A 110 -0.37 -3.81 3.35
CA VAL A 110 -1.58 -3.01 3.29
C VAL A 110 -1.40 -2.00 2.16
N GLU A 111 -2.19 -2.12 1.11
CA GLU A 111 -2.13 -1.19 -0.03
C GLU A 111 -2.80 0.15 0.30
N LEU A 112 -2.22 1.23 -0.21
CA LEU A 112 -2.83 2.55 -0.34
C LEU A 112 -2.58 3.07 -1.76
N SER A 113 -3.66 3.30 -2.51
CA SER A 113 -3.56 3.90 -3.84
C SER A 113 -4.72 4.86 -4.10
N ALA A 114 -4.48 5.89 -4.91
CA ALA A 114 -5.51 6.79 -5.41
C ALA A 114 -5.79 6.52 -6.88
N VAL A 115 -7.05 6.62 -7.28
CA VAL A 115 -7.46 6.56 -8.68
C VAL A 115 -7.76 7.97 -9.14
N PHE A 116 -7.09 8.38 -10.21
CA PHE A 116 -7.39 9.61 -10.92
C PHE A 116 -7.92 9.28 -12.32
N GLU A 117 -8.60 10.23 -12.92
CA GLU A 117 -9.02 10.14 -14.33
C GLU A 117 -8.90 11.50 -15.01
N PRO A 118 -8.75 11.54 -16.35
CA PRO A 118 -8.74 12.79 -17.07
C PRO A 118 -10.02 13.59 -16.82
N THR A 119 -9.90 14.91 -16.70
CA THR A 119 -11.05 15.82 -16.53
C THR A 119 -12.00 15.77 -17.73
N THR A 120 -11.50 15.38 -18.90
CA THR A 120 -12.27 15.15 -20.12
C THR A 120 -13.12 13.87 -20.09
N SER A 121 -12.89 12.98 -19.14
CA SER A 121 -13.66 11.73 -18.99
C SER A 121 -15.12 12.07 -18.71
N LYS A 122 -16.02 11.67 -19.60
CA LYS A 122 -17.46 11.83 -19.39
C LYS A 122 -17.93 10.78 -18.39
N ARG A 123 -18.20 11.17 -17.15
CA ARG A 123 -18.97 10.33 -16.23
C ARG A 123 -20.41 10.33 -16.71
N ALA A 124 -20.86 9.22 -17.26
CA ALA A 124 -22.29 8.96 -17.43
C ALA A 124 -22.86 8.67 -16.04
N TRP A 125 -23.01 9.71 -15.23
CA TRP A 125 -24.07 9.66 -14.23
C TRP A 125 -25.38 9.50 -15.02
N TYR A 126 -26.18 8.49 -14.66
CA TYR A 126 -27.35 7.98 -15.39
C TYR A 126 -27.78 8.85 -16.58
N ARG A 127 -27.30 8.48 -17.77
CA ARG A 127 -27.94 8.87 -19.03
C ARG A 127 -28.74 7.67 -19.47
N ASP A 128 -29.99 7.60 -19.03
CA ASP A 128 -30.98 6.89 -19.81
C ASP A 128 -31.19 7.61 -21.15
N VAL A 129 -31.83 6.88 -22.04
CA VAL A 129 -31.82 7.12 -23.48
C VAL A 129 -32.59 8.39 -23.89
N ASP A 130 -33.33 9.03 -22.97
CA ASP A 130 -34.24 10.15 -23.21
C ASP A 130 -33.77 11.51 -22.65
N GLY A 131 -32.82 11.55 -21.71
CA GLY A 131 -32.00 12.74 -21.46
C GLY A 131 -32.67 13.91 -20.74
N ASP A 132 -33.60 13.66 -19.82
CA ASP A 132 -34.31 14.71 -19.05
C ASP A 132 -33.82 14.94 -17.61
N HIS A 133 -32.72 14.29 -17.20
CA HIS A 133 -31.86 14.73 -16.09
C HIS A 133 -32.49 14.74 -14.68
N TYR A 134 -33.39 13.81 -14.35
CA TYR A 134 -33.76 13.55 -12.94
C TYR A 134 -33.69 12.07 -12.57
N GLY A 135 -32.92 11.77 -11.51
CA GLY A 135 -32.83 10.48 -10.84
C GLY A 135 -32.07 10.58 -9.52
#